data_AF-A0A317FBB6-F1
#
_entry.id   AF-A0A317FBB6-F1
#
_cell.length_a   1.000
_cell.length_b   1.000
_cell.length_c   1.000
_cell.angle_alpha   90.00
_cell.angle_beta   90.00
_cell.angle_gamma   90.00
#
_symmetry.space_group_name_H-M   'P 1'
#
loop_
_entity.id
_entity.type
_entity.pdbx_description
1 polymer ?
#
loop_
_entity_poly.entity_id
_entity_poly.type
_entity_poly.pdbx_seq_one_letter_code
_entity_poly.pdbx_strand_id
1 'polypeptide(L)'
;MTTEVHPAAPHHLPFFLPGPDGSDPLLIVAGLTLIAAIVAFGLIFLRLHTLPERMAHRGQKLQFEIVAVLGLLALFTHIHAFWVAGLLLALIDIPDFTGPMRRIAGSTEKIAGFPPGAGDTTEGPPRSRGPAHPSDDETARRHAAHHGQDA
;
A
#
# COMPACT_ATOMS: atom_id res chain seq x y z
N MET A 1 -64.32 4.32 -32.16
CA MET A 1 -64.56 5.76 -31.92
C MET A 1 -63.26 6.48 -32.20
N THR A 2 -63.18 7.21 -33.31
CA THR A 2 -62.02 8.06 -33.64
C THR A 2 -62.14 9.33 -32.84
N THR A 3 -61.32 9.48 -31.81
CA THR A 3 -61.27 10.71 -31.00
C THR A 3 -60.76 11.83 -31.89
N GLU A 4 -61.63 12.75 -32.32
CA GLU A 4 -61.20 13.94 -33.04
C GLU A 4 -60.26 14.74 -32.14
N VAL A 5 -59.04 14.93 -32.62
CA VAL A 5 -58.02 15.71 -31.94
C VAL A 5 -58.49 17.17 -31.93
N HIS A 6 -58.51 17.79 -30.74
CA HIS A 6 -58.97 19.17 -30.58
C HIS A 6 -58.24 20.10 -31.56
N PRO A 7 -58.93 21.00 -32.29
CA PRO A 7 -58.31 21.82 -33.35
C PRO A 7 -57.23 22.78 -32.85
N ALA A 8 -57.21 23.08 -31.55
CA ALA A 8 -56.13 23.84 -30.90
C ALA A 8 -54.97 22.96 -30.37
N ALA A 9 -55.02 21.64 -30.55
CA ALA A 9 -53.95 20.76 -30.14
C ALA A 9 -52.73 20.96 -31.04
N PRO A 10 -51.52 21.09 -30.47
CA PRO A 10 -50.30 21.18 -31.26
C PRO A 10 -50.15 19.95 -32.17
N HIS A 11 -49.96 20.19 -33.47
CA HIS A 11 -49.77 19.13 -34.46
C HIS A 11 -48.43 18.38 -34.30
N HIS A 12 -47.52 18.89 -33.46
CA HIS A 12 -46.27 18.24 -33.11
C HIS A 12 -46.02 18.37 -31.60
N LEU A 13 -45.68 17.25 -30.97
CA LEU A 13 -45.09 17.24 -29.64
C LEU A 13 -43.58 17.47 -29.77
N PRO A 14 -42.97 18.26 -28.87
CA PRO A 14 -41.53 18.41 -28.84
C PRO A 14 -40.85 17.07 -28.56
N PHE A 15 -39.66 16.89 -29.13
CA PHE A 15 -38.93 15.61 -29.17
C PHE A 15 -38.58 15.00 -27.80
N PHE A 16 -38.62 15.79 -26.74
CA PHE A 16 -38.26 15.37 -25.38
C PHE A 16 -39.47 14.91 -24.55
N LEU A 17 -40.69 14.98 -25.08
CA LEU A 17 -41.88 14.44 -24.44
C LEU A 17 -42.19 13.03 -24.95
N PRO A 18 -42.86 12.18 -24.14
CA PRO A 18 -43.31 10.87 -24.57
C PRO A 18 -44.24 10.95 -25.79
N GLY A 19 -43.98 10.10 -26.78
CA GLY A 19 -44.79 9.99 -27.97
C GLY A 19 -46.12 9.26 -27.73
N PRO A 20 -47.09 9.39 -28.65
CA PRO A 20 -48.38 8.69 -28.58
C PRO A 20 -48.25 7.16 -28.71
N ASP A 21 -47.10 6.68 -29.22
CA ASP A 21 -46.66 5.29 -29.26
C ASP A 21 -46.08 4.81 -27.91
N GLY A 22 -46.00 5.70 -26.91
CA GLY A 22 -45.50 5.40 -25.57
C GLY A 22 -43.97 5.42 -25.45
N SER A 23 -43.24 5.74 -26.51
CA SER A 23 -41.79 5.90 -26.46
C SER A 23 -41.41 7.20 -25.77
N ASP A 24 -40.47 7.14 -24.81
CA ASP A 24 -39.93 8.31 -24.11
C ASP A 24 -38.42 8.40 -24.38
N PRO A 25 -37.98 9.23 -25.34
CA PRO A 25 -36.58 9.39 -25.68
C PRO A 25 -35.71 9.85 -24.51
N LEU A 26 -36.24 10.70 -23.62
CA LEU A 26 -35.49 11.17 -22.44
C LEU A 26 -35.29 10.04 -21.44
N LEU A 27 -36.32 9.24 -21.19
CA LEU A 27 -36.23 8.07 -20.31
C LEU A 27 -35.19 7.06 -20.81
N ILE A 28 -35.17 6.82 -22.13
CA ILE A 28 -34.20 5.91 -22.77
C ILE A 28 -32.77 6.45 -22.60
N VAL A 29 -32.54 7.73 -22.91
CA VAL A 29 -31.22 8.37 -22.77
C VAL A 29 -30.77 8.39 -21.31
N ALA A 30 -31.67 8.69 -20.37
CA ALA A 30 -31.38 8.68 -18.94
C ALA A 30 -31.01 7.27 -18.45
N GLY A 31 -31.74 6.25 -18.89
CA GLY A 31 -31.44 4.85 -18.57
C GLY A 31 -30.07 4.40 -19.11
N LEU A 32 -29.76 4.73 -20.36
CA LEU A 32 -28.44 4.46 -20.95
C LEU A 32 -27.32 5.20 -20.22
N THR A 33 -27.55 6.47 -19.89
CA THR A 33 -26.58 7.30 -19.13
C THR A 33 -26.33 6.71 -17.75
N LEU A 34 -27.38 6.24 -17.06
CA LEU A 34 -27.27 5.60 -15.75
C LEU A 34 -26.46 4.30 -15.84
N ILE A 35 -26.75 3.43 -16.81
CA ILE A 35 -26.01 2.19 -17.03
C ILE A 35 -24.53 2.51 -17.34
N ALA A 36 -24.27 3.46 -18.24
CA ALA A 36 -22.92 3.88 -18.59
C ALA A 36 -22.17 4.45 -17.38
N ALA A 37 -22.83 5.25 -16.55
CA ALA A 37 -22.26 5.77 -15.30
C ALA A 37 -21.91 4.63 -14.34
N ILE A 38 -22.84 3.69 -14.09
CA ILE A 38 -22.59 2.54 -13.21
C ILE A 38 -21.39 1.73 -13.70
N VAL A 39 -21.31 1.43 -15.00
CA VAL A 39 -20.21 0.68 -15.59
C VAL A 39 -18.90 1.47 -15.49
N ALA A 40 -18.90 2.77 -15.82
CA ALA A 40 -17.73 3.62 -15.73
C ALA A 40 -17.20 3.73 -14.29
N PHE A 41 -18.08 4.00 -13.32
CA PHE A 41 -17.72 4.04 -11.90
C PHE A 41 -17.27 2.66 -11.39
N GLY A 42 -17.89 1.56 -11.83
CA GLY A 42 -17.47 0.19 -11.51
C GLY A 42 -16.08 -0.16 -12.07
N LEU A 43 -15.78 0.26 -13.30
CA LEU A 43 -14.44 0.12 -13.91
C LEU A 43 -13.39 0.98 -13.20
N ILE A 44 -13.74 2.22 -12.86
CA ILE A 44 -12.86 3.12 -12.09
C ILE A 44 -12.61 2.52 -10.71
N PHE A 45 -13.62 1.99 -10.04
CA PHE A 45 -13.51 1.29 -8.76
C PHE A 45 -12.57 0.09 -8.85
N LEU A 46 -12.76 -0.78 -9.84
CA LEU A 46 -11.92 -1.96 -10.03
C LEU A 46 -10.46 -1.57 -10.35
N ARG A 47 -10.28 -0.46 -11.06
CA ARG A 47 -8.97 0.12 -11.37
C ARG A 47 -8.32 0.79 -10.15
N LEU A 48 -9.08 1.53 -9.35
CA LEU A 48 -8.62 2.16 -8.11
C LEU A 48 -8.25 1.13 -7.06
N HIS A 49 -8.86 -0.06 -7.10
CA HIS A 49 -8.53 -1.16 -6.20
C HIS A 49 -7.27 -1.93 -6.61
N THR A 50 -6.91 -1.93 -7.90
CA THR A 50 -5.74 -2.66 -8.43
C THR A 50 -4.47 -1.80 -8.60
N LEU A 51 -4.62 -0.46 -8.62
CA LEU A 51 -3.50 0.49 -8.56
C LEU A 51 -2.62 0.44 -7.29
N PRO A 52 -3.16 0.21 -6.07
CA PRO A 52 -2.39 0.11 -4.83
C PRO A 52 -1.41 -1.07 -4.89
N GLU A 53 -1.87 -2.19 -5.42
CA GLU A 53 -1.10 -3.43 -5.56
C GLU A 53 0.11 -3.26 -6.48
N ARG A 54 -0.02 -2.50 -7.58
CA ARG A 54 1.06 -2.32 -8.56
C ARG A 54 2.09 -1.26 -8.15
N MET A 55 1.76 -0.37 -7.21
CA MET A 55 2.65 0.71 -6.76
C MET A 55 3.45 0.35 -5.51
N ALA A 56 3.08 -0.76 -4.86
CA ALA A 56 3.80 -1.39 -3.75
C ALA A 56 5.16 -1.99 -4.13
N HIS A 57 5.87 -1.54 -5.18
CA HIS A 57 7.25 -1.96 -5.47
C HIS A 57 8.29 -0.84 -5.32
N ARG A 58 7.90 0.42 -5.04
CA ARG A 58 8.81 1.53 -4.75
C ARG A 58 8.52 2.16 -3.38
N GLY A 59 9.18 1.66 -2.32
CA GLY A 59 9.57 2.39 -1.10
C GLY A 59 8.55 3.13 -0.19
N GLN A 60 7.34 3.45 -0.64
CA GLN A 60 6.32 4.25 0.08
C GLN A 60 5.01 3.44 0.24
N LYS A 61 5.14 2.13 0.47
CA LYS A 61 4.11 1.13 0.15
C LYS A 61 2.85 1.20 1.03
N LEU A 62 2.96 1.66 2.27
CA LEU A 62 1.89 1.52 3.27
C LEU A 62 0.88 2.69 3.24
N GLN A 63 1.34 3.91 2.92
CA GLN A 63 0.49 5.10 2.91
C GLN A 63 -0.51 5.09 1.74
N PHE A 64 -0.04 4.76 0.53
CA PHE A 64 -0.91 4.66 -0.64
C PHE A 64 -1.90 3.48 -0.58
N GLU A 65 -1.55 2.42 0.15
CA GLU A 65 -2.44 1.29 0.41
C GLU A 65 -3.58 1.69 1.36
N ILE A 66 -3.27 2.32 2.51
CA ILE A 66 -4.28 2.80 3.46
C ILE A 66 -5.19 3.85 2.82
N VAL A 67 -4.63 4.80 2.05
CA VAL A 67 -5.41 5.82 1.34
C VAL A 67 -6.39 5.18 0.35
N ALA A 68 -5.98 4.15 -0.38
CA ALA A 68 -6.85 3.46 -1.33
C ALA A 68 -7.97 2.68 -0.64
N VAL A 69 -7.67 2.00 0.48
CA VAL A 69 -8.69 1.30 1.29
C VAL A 69 -9.69 2.28 1.91
N LEU A 70 -9.24 3.45 2.38
CA LEU A 70 -10.12 4.50 2.91
C LEU A 70 -11.04 5.09 1.83
N GLY A 71 -10.54 5.32 0.62
CA GLY A 71 -11.36 5.76 -0.51
C GLY A 71 -12.41 4.73 -0.93
N LEU A 72 -12.04 3.45 -0.90
CA LEU A 72 -12.94 2.33 -1.14
C LEU A 72 -14.06 2.25 -0.09
N LEU A 73 -13.70 2.35 1.20
CA LEU A 73 -14.65 2.40 2.32
C LEU A 73 -15.60 3.60 2.22
N ALA A 74 -15.09 4.78 1.87
CA ALA A 74 -15.89 5.99 1.70
C ALA A 74 -16.98 5.84 0.62
N LEU A 75 -16.63 5.19 -0.50
CA LEU A 75 -17.53 5.00 -1.61
C LEU A 75 -18.56 3.90 -1.35
N PHE A 76 -18.17 2.82 -0.66
CA PHE A 76 -19.07 1.74 -0.27
C PHE A 76 -20.06 2.16 0.82
N THR A 77 -19.59 2.89 1.83
CA THR A 77 -20.41 3.31 2.97
C THR A 77 -21.15 4.64 2.73
N HIS A 78 -20.78 5.38 1.68
CA HIS A 78 -21.25 6.73 1.40
C HIS A 78 -20.92 7.76 2.51
N ILE A 79 -19.98 7.42 3.40
CA ILE A 79 -19.55 8.28 4.50
C ILE A 79 -18.41 9.18 4.02
N HIS A 80 -18.69 10.48 3.95
CA HIS A 80 -17.77 11.50 3.44
C HIS A 80 -16.54 11.68 4.35
N ALA A 81 -16.64 11.32 5.63
CA ALA A 81 -15.53 11.39 6.57
C ALA A 81 -14.34 10.51 6.15
N PHE A 82 -14.59 9.34 5.56
CA PHE A 82 -13.52 8.46 5.07
C PHE A 82 -12.84 9.02 3.81
N TRP A 83 -13.59 9.74 2.98
CA TRP A 83 -13.03 10.44 1.81
C TRP A 83 -12.13 11.59 2.24
N VAL A 84 -12.59 12.42 3.18
CA VAL A 84 -11.80 13.52 3.76
C VAL A 84 -10.56 12.98 4.46
N ALA A 85 -10.68 11.92 5.26
CA ALA A 85 -9.56 11.29 5.95
C ALA A 85 -8.53 10.72 4.97
N GLY A 86 -8.97 10.05 3.90
CA GLY A 86 -8.08 9.55 2.84
C GLY A 86 -7.35 10.69 2.12
N LEU A 87 -8.03 11.80 1.84
CA LEU A 87 -7.42 12.97 1.21
C LEU A 87 -6.41 13.68 2.14
N LEU A 88 -6.73 13.80 3.44
CA LEU A 88 -5.82 14.33 4.45
C LEU A 88 -4.57 13.45 4.59
N LEU A 89 -4.75 12.14 4.64
CA LEU A 89 -3.66 11.17 4.78
C LEU A 89 -2.79 11.09 3.53
N ALA A 90 -3.35 11.39 2.35
CA ALA A 90 -2.59 11.53 1.11
C ALA A 90 -1.78 12.83 1.03
N LEU A 91 -2.26 13.90 1.68
CA LEU A 91 -1.58 15.19 1.71
C LEU A 91 -0.42 15.23 2.73
N ILE A 92 -0.50 14.40 3.77
CA ILE A 92 0.52 14.28 4.81
C ILE A 92 1.33 13.02 4.51
N ASP A 93 2.53 13.20 3.94
CA ASP A 93 3.49 12.11 3.77
C ASP A 93 3.90 11.55 5.13
N ILE A 94 3.44 10.33 5.43
CA ILE A 94 3.87 9.60 6.63
C ILE A 94 5.18 8.92 6.25
N PRO A 95 6.33 9.33 6.82
CA PRO A 95 7.61 8.75 6.44
C PRO A 95 7.70 7.28 6.86
N ASP A 96 8.42 6.47 6.09
CA ASP A 96 8.71 5.08 6.44
C ASP A 96 9.54 5.01 7.74
N PHE A 97 8.86 4.74 8.85
CA PHE A 97 9.46 4.64 10.17
C PHE A 97 10.19 3.31 10.43
N THR A 98 10.02 2.32 9.55
CA THR A 98 10.61 0.98 9.74
C THR A 98 12.04 0.89 9.20
N GLY A 99 12.35 1.60 8.11
CA GLY A 99 13.68 1.69 7.55
C GLY A 99 14.74 2.21 8.53
N PRO A 100 14.49 3.34 9.23
CA PRO A 100 15.38 3.85 10.27
C PRO A 100 15.58 2.87 11.43
N MET A 101 14.51 2.24 11.93
CA MET A 101 14.60 1.25 13.01
C MET A 101 15.46 0.05 12.62
N ARG A 102 15.34 -0.45 11.38
CA ARG A 102 16.16 -1.56 10.88
C ARG A 102 17.65 -1.18 10.75
N ARG A 103 17.94 0.09 10.42
CA ARG A 103 19.34 0.59 10.40
C ARG A 103 19.92 0.71 11.80
N ILE A 104 19.12 1.12 12.78
CA ILE A 104 19.54 1.21 14.18
C ILE A 104 19.81 -0.20 14.74
N ALA A 105 18.91 -1.15 14.50
CA ALA A 105 19.09 -2.56 14.87
C ALA A 105 20.39 -3.13 14.27
N GLY A 106 20.60 -2.96 12.95
CA GLY A 106 21.83 -3.41 12.29
C GLY A 106 23.11 -2.71 12.77
N SER A 107 23.04 -1.42 13.16
CA SER A 107 24.18 -0.72 13.75
C SER A 107 24.51 -1.23 15.15
N THR A 108 23.48 -1.61 15.92
CA THR A 108 23.62 -2.15 17.28
C THR A 108 24.20 -3.56 17.26
N GLU A 109 23.75 -4.39 16.32
CA GLU A 109 24.34 -5.72 16.05
C GLU A 109 25.83 -5.60 15.68
N LYS A 110 26.19 -4.65 14.81
CA LYS A 110 27.58 -4.39 14.43
C LYS A 110 28.45 -3.93 15.60
N ILE A 111 27.90 -3.13 16.52
CA ILE A 111 28.60 -2.70 17.74
C ILE A 111 28.75 -3.86 18.74
N ALA A 112 27.77 -4.76 18.81
CA ALA A 112 27.77 -5.92 19.68
C ALA A 112 28.54 -7.14 19.10
N GLY A 113 29.12 -7.01 17.89
CA GLY A 113 29.89 -8.08 17.24
C GLY A 113 29.04 -9.20 16.64
N PHE A 114 27.72 -9.00 16.52
CA PHE A 114 26.82 -9.96 15.89
C PHE A 114 26.76 -9.74 14.36
N PRO A 115 26.60 -10.83 13.57
CA PRO A 115 26.38 -10.71 12.14
C PRO A 115 25.06 -9.97 11.84
N PRO A 116 24.96 -9.21 10.73
CA PRO A 116 23.78 -8.42 10.40
C PRO A 116 22.52 -9.29 10.27
N GLY A 117 21.46 -8.95 11.00
CA GLY A 117 20.19 -9.67 11.04
C GLY A 117 20.04 -10.66 12.19
N ALA A 118 21.08 -10.92 12.99
CA ALA A 118 21.03 -11.93 14.07
C ALA A 118 20.02 -11.62 15.21
N GLY A 119 19.51 -10.39 15.29
CA GLY A 119 18.49 -9.99 16.26
C GLY A 119 17.05 -10.37 15.89
N ASP A 120 16.79 -10.89 14.68
CA ASP A 120 15.46 -11.35 14.26
C ASP A 120 15.14 -12.78 14.71
N THR A 121 16.17 -13.59 14.93
CA THR A 121 16.05 -14.93 15.50
C THR A 121 15.79 -14.83 17.00
N THR A 122 14.53 -15.04 17.40
CA THR A 122 14.09 -15.22 18.81
C THR A 122 14.64 -16.50 19.46
N GLU A 123 15.75 -17.03 18.98
CA GLU A 123 16.36 -18.25 19.49
C GLU A 123 17.75 -17.92 20.03
N GLY A 124 17.79 -17.42 21.27
CA GLY A 124 19.02 -17.51 22.05
C GLY A 124 19.34 -19.01 22.21
N PRO A 125 20.58 -19.49 21.96
CA PRO A 125 21.63 -19.53 23.01
C PRO A 125 23.06 -19.65 22.41
N PRO A 126 24.15 -20.00 23.16
CA PRO A 126 24.41 -19.87 24.59
C PRO A 126 25.52 -18.84 24.86
N ARG A 127 25.74 -18.52 26.15
CA ARG A 127 26.98 -17.92 26.63
C ARG A 127 28.16 -18.83 26.24
N SER A 128 28.78 -18.57 25.09
CA SER A 128 30.07 -19.17 24.77
C SER A 128 31.14 -18.27 25.36
N ARG A 129 31.79 -18.77 26.41
CA ARG A 129 33.09 -18.29 26.90
C ARG A 129 34.00 -18.11 25.68
N GLY A 130 34.43 -16.88 25.41
CA GLY A 130 35.43 -16.59 24.40
C GLY A 130 36.75 -17.31 24.71
N PRO A 131 37.58 -17.57 23.68
CA PRO A 131 38.68 -18.52 23.73
C PRO A 131 39.77 -18.07 24.68
N ALA A 132 40.32 -19.01 25.45
CA ALA A 132 41.60 -18.82 26.11
C ALA A 132 42.63 -18.42 25.06
N HIS A 133 43.22 -17.26 25.25
CA HIS A 133 44.34 -16.73 24.48
C HIS A 133 45.43 -17.81 24.37
N PRO A 134 45.95 -18.13 23.17
CA PRO A 134 47.14 -18.96 23.06
C PRO A 134 48.28 -18.24 23.78
N SER A 135 49.02 -19.00 24.57
CA SER A 135 50.14 -18.60 25.39
C SER A 135 51.27 -17.99 24.55
N ASP A 136 51.52 -16.69 24.71
CA ASP A 136 52.73 -16.01 24.24
C ASP A 136 53.99 -16.40 25.04
N ASP A 137 53.88 -17.37 25.95
CA ASP A 137 54.94 -17.82 26.85
C ASP A 137 55.80 -18.97 26.28
N GLU A 138 55.36 -19.64 25.20
CA GLU A 138 56.12 -20.74 24.59
C GLU A 138 57.21 -20.24 23.62
N THR A 139 56.99 -19.09 22.96
CA THR A 139 57.96 -18.53 22.00
C THR A 139 59.18 -17.91 22.71
N ALA A 140 59.01 -17.41 23.94
CA ALA A 140 60.10 -16.88 24.75
C ALA A 140 60.98 -17.98 25.39
N ARG A 141 60.39 -19.12 25.80
CA ARG A 141 61.15 -20.23 26.40
C ARG A 141 61.97 -21.03 25.40
N ARG A 142 61.53 -21.15 24.14
CA ARG A 142 62.29 -21.84 23.09
C ARG A 142 63.53 -21.07 22.62
N HIS A 143 63.53 -19.74 22.72
CA HIS A 143 64.72 -18.91 22.41
C HIS A 143 65.76 -18.90 23.56
N ALA A 144 65.33 -19.05 24.81
CA ALA A 144 66.24 -19.11 25.96
C ALA A 144 66.94 -20.47 26.13
N ALA A 145 66.31 -21.57 25.68
CA ALA A 145 66.86 -22.92 25.84
C ALA A 145 67.96 -23.27 24.81
N HIS A 146 68.09 -22.53 23.71
CA HIS A 146 69.07 -22.83 22.66
C HIS A 146 70.41 -22.10 22.81
N HIS A 147 70.56 -21.22 23.80
CA HIS A 147 71.73 -20.35 23.97
C HIS A 147 72.60 -20.66 25.20
N GLY A 148 72.30 -21.74 25.95
CA GLY A 148 72.88 -22.01 27.27
C GLY A 148 73.41 -23.42 27.51
N GLN A 149 73.76 -24.20 26.47
CA GLN A 149 74.30 -25.55 26.69
C GLN A 149 75.42 -25.98 25.73
N ASP A 150 76.18 -25.04 25.16
CA ASP A 150 77.44 -25.32 24.44
C ASP A 150 78.42 -24.14 24.60
N ALA A 151 78.96 -23.94 25.81
CA ALA A 151 80.25 -23.27 26.10
C ALA A 151 80.56 -23.32 27.61
#